data_AF-A0AA37QC60-F1
#
_entry.id   AF-A0AA37QC60-F1
#
_cell.length_a   1.000
_cell.length_b   1.000
_cell.length_c   1.000
_cell.angle_alpha   90.00
_cell.angle_beta   90.00
_cell.angle_gamma   90.00
#
_symmetry.space_group_name_H-M   'P 1'
#
loop_
_entity.id
_entity.type
_entity.pdbx_description
1 polymer ?
#
loop_
_entity_poly.entity_id
_entity_poly.type
_entity_poly.pdbx_seq_one_letter_code
_entity_poly.pdbx_strand_id
1 'polypeptide(L)'
;MAAKPRPEKSGANAEETHKPARGAAGGRHVPESDREVRGQALRDQMAQPTIESVTTMVCVTCGAEQFFDDVPPANLKCQRCGSSVFRAFDTPTVRDEATIAHLEEEARSIQLGDASPQTTPEDVRDLEMQ
;
A
#
# COMPACT_ATOMS: atom_id res chain seq x y z
N MET A 1 -0.02 58.29 -9.31
CA MET A 1 -0.57 58.78 -8.02
C MET A 1 -1.39 57.63 -7.45
N ALA A 2 -0.79 56.84 -6.56
CA ALA A 2 -1.18 56.71 -5.13
C ALA A 2 -2.61 56.11 -4.96
N ALA A 3 -2.85 55.01 -4.25
CA ALA A 3 -2.32 54.65 -2.95
C ALA A 3 -2.38 53.13 -2.67
N LYS A 4 -1.36 52.63 -1.97
CA LYS A 4 -1.41 51.40 -1.17
C LYS A 4 -2.05 51.74 0.20
N PRO A 5 -2.85 50.85 0.80
CA PRO A 5 -2.99 50.79 2.25
C PRO A 5 -2.10 49.70 2.85
N ARG A 6 -1.48 50.07 3.98
CA ARG A 6 -0.55 49.30 4.82
C ARG A 6 -1.29 48.27 5.70
N PRO A 7 -0.56 47.26 6.22
CA PRO A 7 -1.05 46.33 7.23
C PRO A 7 -0.96 46.94 8.63
N GLU A 8 -1.93 46.63 9.51
CA GLU A 8 -1.89 47.03 10.91
C GLU A 8 -2.50 45.97 11.85
N LYS A 9 -1.95 45.95 13.07
CA LYS A 9 -2.25 45.17 14.29
C LYS A 9 -1.41 43.90 14.44
N SER A 10 -0.26 43.98 15.12
CA SER A 10 -0.02 44.26 16.55
C SER A 10 -0.66 43.23 17.46
N GLY A 11 0.18 42.32 17.94
CA GLY A 11 -0.10 41.37 19.01
C GLY A 11 1.24 40.84 19.52
N ALA A 12 1.92 41.68 20.31
CA ALA A 12 3.09 41.30 21.07
C ALA A 12 2.69 40.23 22.09
N ASN A 13 3.45 39.15 22.17
CA ASN A 13 3.53 38.40 23.41
C ASN A 13 4.97 38.01 23.71
N ALA A 14 5.27 38.15 24.98
CA ALA A 14 6.60 38.27 25.55
C ALA A 14 7.40 36.98 25.43
N GLU A 15 8.66 37.17 25.05
CA GLU A 15 9.86 36.64 25.72
C GLU A 15 9.57 35.85 27.01
N GLU A 16 9.73 34.52 26.95
CA GLU A 16 10.14 33.76 28.13
C GLU A 16 11.32 32.87 27.75
N THR A 17 12.49 33.35 28.16
CA THR A 17 13.79 32.73 27.94
C THR A 17 13.98 31.62 28.98
N HIS A 18 13.48 30.42 28.71
CA HIS A 18 13.81 29.24 29.52
C HIS A 18 15.05 28.54 28.94
N LYS A 19 16.23 28.87 29.46
CA LYS A 19 17.43 28.02 29.36
C LYS A 19 17.43 27.00 30.49
N PRO A 20 17.42 25.69 30.20
CA PRO A 20 17.99 24.71 31.11
C PRO A 20 19.42 24.35 30.70
N ALA A 21 20.17 23.99 31.74
CA ALA A 21 21.61 23.85 31.80
C ALA A 21 22.18 22.72 30.93
N ARG A 22 23.50 22.83 30.71
CA ARG A 22 24.36 21.76 30.19
C ARG A 22 24.17 20.50 31.03
N GLY A 23 23.69 19.43 30.40
CA GLY A 23 23.58 18.09 30.95
C GLY A 23 23.97 17.07 29.89
N ALA A 24 24.86 16.15 30.27
CA ALA A 24 25.53 15.18 29.42
C ALA A 24 24.60 14.06 28.89
N ALA A 25 25.10 13.35 27.87
CA ALA A 25 24.60 12.07 27.34
C ALA A 25 23.23 12.09 26.65
N GLY A 26 23.19 12.71 25.46
CA GLY A 26 22.07 12.60 24.52
C GLY A 26 21.96 11.21 23.89
N GLY A 27 21.40 10.25 24.62
CA GLY A 27 20.66 9.16 24.00
C GLY A 27 19.40 9.77 23.39
N ARG A 28 19.39 10.01 22.08
CA ARG A 28 18.17 10.42 21.35
C ARG A 28 17.15 9.28 21.48
N HIS A 29 16.31 9.37 22.50
CA HIS A 29 15.09 8.58 22.58
C HIS A 29 14.18 9.11 21.47
N VAL A 30 14.24 8.46 20.30
CA VAL A 30 13.21 8.68 19.28
C VAL A 30 11.91 8.16 19.90
N PRO A 31 10.88 8.99 20.08
CA PRO A 31 9.62 8.54 20.65
C PRO A 31 9.06 7.43 19.75
N GLU A 32 8.51 6.38 20.36
CA GLU A 32 8.01 5.18 19.69
C GLU A 32 7.00 5.51 18.57
N SER A 33 6.19 6.54 18.80
CA SER A 33 5.23 7.10 17.86
C SER A 33 5.84 7.61 16.55
N ASP A 34 7.04 8.22 16.57
CA ASP A 34 7.73 8.67 15.34
C ASP A 34 8.23 7.47 14.51
N ARG A 35 8.57 6.36 15.18
CA ARG A 35 8.98 5.12 14.49
C ARG A 35 7.79 4.43 13.85
N GLU A 36 6.66 4.38 14.53
CA GLU A 36 5.41 3.80 14.00
C GLU A 36 4.88 4.58 12.79
N VAL A 37 4.82 5.91 12.87
CA VAL A 37 4.37 6.77 11.75
C VAL A 37 5.29 6.60 10.53
N ARG A 38 6.60 6.53 10.73
CA ARG A 38 7.56 6.28 9.65
C ARG A 38 7.42 4.87 9.07
N GLY A 39 7.14 3.88 9.91
CA GLY A 39 6.86 2.51 9.50
C GLY A 39 5.58 2.41 8.67
N GLN A 40 4.52 3.12 9.08
CA GLN A 40 3.26 3.19 8.36
C GLN A 40 3.45 3.84 6.98
N ALA A 41 4.09 5.01 6.92
CA ALA A 41 4.35 5.70 5.66
C ALA A 41 5.20 4.87 4.67
N LEU A 42 6.11 4.03 5.17
CA LEU A 42 6.90 3.13 4.33
C LEU A 42 6.06 1.96 3.80
N ARG A 43 5.16 1.41 4.64
CA ARG A 43 4.22 0.36 4.23
C ARG A 43 3.26 0.87 3.17
N ASP A 44 2.73 2.08 3.34
CA ASP A 44 1.81 2.69 2.37
C ASP A 44 2.51 2.92 1.03
N GLN A 45 3.76 3.41 1.05
CA GLN A 45 4.58 3.55 -0.16
C GLN A 45 4.84 2.22 -0.87
N MET A 46 5.06 1.13 -0.13
CA MET A 46 5.22 -0.21 -0.72
C MET A 46 3.90 -0.84 -1.17
N ALA A 47 2.77 -0.36 -0.66
CA ALA A 47 1.44 -0.84 -1.02
C ALA A 47 0.88 -0.15 -2.29
N GLN A 48 1.46 0.98 -2.73
CA GLN A 48 1.08 1.60 -3.98
C GLN A 48 1.64 0.80 -5.17
N PRO A 49 0.78 0.29 -6.08
CA PRO A 49 1.25 -0.33 -7.31
C PRO A 49 1.90 0.71 -8.22
N THR A 50 3.01 0.36 -8.87
CA THR A 50 3.75 1.27 -9.77
C THR A 50 3.21 1.30 -11.20
N ILE A 51 2.32 0.36 -11.53
CA ILE A 51 1.60 0.23 -12.80
C ILE A 51 0.10 0.17 -12.50
N GLU A 52 -0.77 0.63 -13.40
CA GLU A 52 -2.23 0.69 -13.18
C GLU A 52 -2.96 -0.62 -13.54
N SER A 53 -2.43 -1.34 -14.53
CA SER A 53 -2.93 -2.64 -14.96
C SER A 53 -1.87 -3.42 -15.74
N VAL A 54 -2.05 -4.73 -15.83
CA VAL A 54 -1.32 -5.60 -16.76
C VAL A 54 -2.31 -6.28 -17.69
N THR A 55 -2.11 -6.13 -19.00
CA THR A 55 -2.86 -6.88 -20.02
C THR A 55 -2.09 -8.13 -20.42
N THR A 56 -2.70 -9.29 -20.23
CA THR A 56 -2.17 -10.58 -20.67
C THR A 56 -2.82 -11.02 -21.97
N MET A 57 -2.02 -11.22 -23.01
CA MET A 57 -2.44 -11.68 -24.32
C MET A 57 -2.10 -13.16 -24.50
N VAL A 58 -3.11 -14.01 -24.56
CA VAL A 58 -2.96 -15.47 -24.70
C VAL A 58 -3.26 -15.89 -26.13
N CYS A 59 -2.27 -16.46 -26.82
CA CYS A 59 -2.43 -16.93 -28.19
C CYS A 59 -3.44 -18.09 -28.24
N VAL A 60 -4.52 -17.93 -29.01
CA VAL A 60 -5.58 -18.95 -29.11
C VAL A 60 -5.06 -20.22 -29.78
N THR A 61 -4.04 -20.11 -30.64
CA THR A 61 -3.51 -21.23 -31.42
C THR A 61 -2.57 -22.12 -30.62
N CYS A 62 -1.66 -21.54 -29.82
CA CYS A 62 -0.61 -22.31 -29.15
C CYS A 62 -0.49 -22.05 -27.64
N GLY A 63 -1.37 -21.23 -27.07
CA GLY A 63 -1.40 -20.92 -25.63
C GLY A 63 -0.23 -20.06 -25.14
N ALA A 64 0.61 -19.52 -26.02
CA ALA A 64 1.72 -18.67 -25.60
C ALA A 64 1.19 -17.33 -25.06
N GLU A 65 1.75 -16.90 -23.93
CA GLU A 65 1.34 -15.70 -23.20
C GLU A 65 2.32 -14.56 -23.46
N GLN A 66 1.80 -13.34 -23.52
CA GLN A 66 2.57 -12.10 -23.60
C GLN A 66 1.95 -11.06 -22.68
N PHE A 67 2.76 -10.33 -21.93
CA PHE A 67 2.32 -9.37 -20.93
C PHE A 67 2.65 -7.95 -21.38
N PHE A 68 1.73 -7.02 -21.13
CA PHE A 68 1.88 -5.61 -21.46
C PHE A 68 1.44 -4.77 -20.28
N ASP A 69 2.26 -3.79 -19.90
CA ASP A 69 1.91 -2.79 -18.87
C ASP A 69 0.97 -1.70 -19.44
N ASP A 70 0.90 -1.61 -20.76
CA ASP A 70 0.10 -0.66 -21.54
C ASP A 70 -0.77 -1.39 -22.57
N VAL A 71 -1.47 -0.63 -23.41
CA VAL A 71 -2.29 -1.16 -24.52
C VAL A 71 -1.43 -2.02 -25.46
N PRO A 72 -1.81 -3.31 -25.70
CA PRO A 72 -1.10 -4.17 -26.64
C PRO A 72 -1.12 -3.61 -28.07
N PRO A 73 -0.06 -3.83 -28.87
CA PRO A 73 0.00 -3.34 -30.24
C PRO A 73 -1.05 -4.03 -31.13
N ALA A 74 -1.72 -3.25 -31.98
CA ALA A 74 -2.80 -3.74 -32.85
C ALA A 74 -2.37 -4.85 -33.83
N ASN A 75 -1.09 -4.87 -34.20
CA ASN A 75 -0.49 -5.86 -35.11
C ASN A 75 0.30 -6.96 -34.37
N LEU A 76 -0.06 -7.26 -33.11
CA LEU A 76 0.60 -8.29 -32.31
C LEU A 76 0.66 -9.65 -33.04
N LYS A 77 1.83 -10.28 -32.99
CA LYS A 77 2.08 -11.63 -33.51
C LYS A 77 2.65 -12.51 -32.42
N CYS A 78 2.23 -13.77 -32.42
CA CYS A 78 2.75 -14.75 -31.48
C CYS A 78 4.19 -15.11 -31.87
N GLN A 79 5.14 -14.89 -30.96
CA GLN A 79 6.56 -15.24 -31.18
C GLN A 79 6.78 -16.74 -31.39
N ARG A 80 5.83 -17.58 -30.96
CA ARG A 80 5.93 -19.04 -31.06
C ARG A 80 5.34 -19.63 -32.35
N CYS A 81 4.21 -19.12 -32.84
CA CYS A 81 3.51 -19.70 -33.99
C CYS A 81 3.11 -18.71 -35.09
N GLY A 82 3.37 -17.41 -34.92
CA GLY A 82 3.03 -16.36 -35.90
C GLY A 82 1.54 -15.99 -35.99
N SER A 83 0.66 -16.63 -35.23
CA SER A 83 -0.77 -16.28 -35.16
C SER A 83 -0.98 -14.84 -34.64
N SER A 84 -2.04 -14.17 -35.10
CA SER A 84 -2.49 -12.87 -34.59
C SER A 84 -3.81 -12.94 -33.81
N VAL A 85 -4.29 -14.14 -33.49
CA VAL A 85 -5.52 -14.32 -32.72
C VAL A 85 -5.17 -14.55 -31.26
N PHE A 86 -5.65 -13.65 -30.40
CA PHE A 86 -5.38 -13.64 -28.97
C PHE A 86 -6.68 -13.46 -28.17
N ARG A 87 -6.68 -13.97 -26.94
CA ARG A 87 -7.60 -13.55 -25.88
C ARG A 87 -6.86 -12.56 -24.99
N ALA A 88 -7.53 -11.46 -24.64
CA ALA A 88 -7.00 -10.46 -23.72
C ALA A 88 -7.59 -10.68 -22.33
N PHE A 89 -6.75 -10.54 -21.31
CA PHE A 89 -7.12 -10.56 -19.89
C PHE A 89 -6.49 -9.34 -19.21
N ASP A 90 -7.32 -8.42 -18.78
CA ASP A 90 -6.87 -7.21 -18.08
C ASP A 90 -6.91 -7.45 -16.57
N THR A 91 -5.75 -7.29 -15.92
CA THR A 91 -5.63 -7.40 -14.47
C THR A 91 -5.35 -6.00 -13.91
N PRO A 92 -6.35 -5.31 -13.34
CA PRO A 92 -6.12 -4.04 -12.68
C PRO A 92 -5.25 -4.28 -11.44
N THR A 93 -4.16 -3.53 -11.32
CA THR A 93 -3.23 -3.62 -10.18
C THR A 93 -3.61 -2.64 -9.08
N VAL A 94 -4.43 -1.63 -9.40
CA VAL A 94 -5.12 -0.79 -8.43
C VAL A 94 -6.48 -1.43 -8.11
N ARG A 95 -6.73 -1.72 -6.83
CA ARG A 95 -8.06 -2.16 -6.38
C ARG A 95 -9.03 -0.97 -6.49
N ASP A 96 -10.15 -1.17 -7.18
CA ASP A 96 -11.22 -0.18 -7.17
C ASP A 96 -11.93 -0.14 -5.80
N GLU A 97 -12.65 0.95 -5.53
CA GLU A 97 -13.32 1.17 -4.23
C GLU A 97 -14.35 0.07 -3.91
N ALA A 98 -14.98 -0.52 -4.91
CA ALA A 98 -15.96 -1.59 -4.73
C ALA A 98 -15.28 -2.90 -4.28
N THR A 99 -14.17 -3.25 -4.91
CA THR A 99 -13.30 -4.37 -4.56
C THR A 99 -12.67 -4.14 -3.18
N ILE A 100 -12.36 -2.89 -2.84
CA ILE A 100 -11.89 -2.54 -1.50
C ILE A 100 -12.95 -2.85 -0.45
N ALA A 101 -14.15 -2.29 -0.62
CA ALA A 101 -15.25 -2.48 0.32
C ALA A 101 -15.63 -3.95 0.50
N HIS A 102 -15.65 -4.72 -0.60
CA HIS A 102 -15.93 -6.15 -0.55
C HIS A 102 -14.89 -6.91 0.26
N LEU A 103 -13.60 -6.70 0.00
CA LEU A 103 -12.52 -7.36 0.75
C LEU A 103 -12.47 -6.92 2.22
N GLU A 104 -12.86 -5.68 2.54
CA GLU A 104 -12.99 -5.23 3.93
C GLU A 104 -14.19 -5.86 4.66
N GLU A 105 -15.29 -6.12 3.93
CA GLU A 105 -16.42 -6.88 4.45
C GLU A 105 -16.04 -8.35 4.69
N GLU A 106 -15.34 -8.98 3.75
CA GLU A 106 -14.78 -10.34 3.93
C GLU A 106 -13.79 -10.40 5.10
N ALA A 107 -12.89 -9.42 5.22
CA ALA A 107 -11.95 -9.38 6.35
C ALA A 107 -12.68 -9.30 7.70
N ARG A 108 -13.76 -8.51 7.78
CA ARG A 108 -14.61 -8.41 8.98
C ARG A 108 -15.37 -9.71 9.25
N SER A 109 -15.83 -10.41 8.22
CA SER A 109 -16.56 -11.67 8.39
C SER A 109 -15.65 -12.82 8.85
N ILE A 110 -14.41 -12.88 8.34
CA ILE A 110 -13.40 -13.85 8.79
C ILE A 110 -13.03 -13.61 10.27
N GLN A 111 -12.88 -12.35 10.68
CA GLN A 111 -12.57 -11.99 12.08
C GLN A 111 -13.70 -12.31 13.07
N LEU A 112 -14.96 -12.33 12.61
CA LEU A 112 -16.11 -12.61 13.48
C LEU A 112 -16.38 -14.12 13.68
N GLY A 113 -15.64 -15.00 12.98
CA GLY A 113 -15.97 -16.43 12.92
C GLY A 113 -14.82 -17.43 12.98
N ASP A 114 -13.54 -17.05 12.87
CA ASP A 114 -12.43 -18.00 13.03
C ASP A 114 -11.94 -18.09 14.48
N ALA A 115 -12.88 -18.33 15.40
CA ALA A 115 -12.53 -19.18 16.52
C ALA A 115 -12.57 -20.61 15.97
N SER A 116 -11.49 -21.08 15.35
CA SER A 116 -11.34 -22.49 14.96
C SER A 116 -11.72 -23.37 16.15
N PRO A 117 -12.93 -23.96 16.21
CA PRO A 117 -13.46 -24.50 17.45
C PRO A 117 -13.09 -25.99 17.61
N GLN A 118 -11.98 -26.41 16.99
CA GLN A 118 -11.58 -27.82 16.90
C GLN A 118 -10.13 -28.06 17.30
N THR A 119 -9.42 -27.08 17.87
CA THR A 119 -8.17 -27.36 18.58
C THR A 119 -8.51 -27.71 20.02
N THR A 120 -8.36 -28.97 20.39
CA THR A 120 -8.45 -29.39 21.79
C THR A 120 -7.15 -29.01 22.51
N PRO A 121 -7.18 -28.84 23.85
CA PRO A 121 -5.97 -28.61 24.62
C PRO A 121 -4.92 -29.72 24.45
N GLU A 122 -5.36 -30.96 24.15
CA GLU A 122 -4.48 -32.07 23.78
C GLU A 122 -3.68 -31.80 22.50
N ASP A 123 -4.30 -31.24 21.45
CA ASP A 123 -3.64 -30.96 20.17
C ASP A 123 -2.47 -29.95 20.31
N VAL A 124 -2.57 -29.04 21.29
CA VAL A 124 -1.50 -28.05 21.59
C VAL A 124 -0.33 -28.72 22.33
N ARG A 125 -0.59 -29.70 23.18
CA ARG A 125 0.46 -30.40 23.96
C ARG A 125 1.33 -31.31 23.10
N ASP A 126 0.75 -31.93 22.08
CA ASP A 126 1.50 -32.81 21.17
C ASP A 126 2.54 -32.05 20.32
N LEU A 127 2.35 -30.74 20.11
CA LEU A 127 3.30 -29.86 19.43
C LEU A 127 4.51 -29.46 20.31
N GLU A 128 4.34 -29.37 21.62
CA GLU A 128 5.42 -28.99 22.56
C GLU A 128 6.37 -30.16 22.88
N MET A 129 6.00 -31.39 22.55
CA MET A 129 6.81 -32.60 22.77
C MET A 129 7.56 -33.11 21.53
N GLN A 130 7.62 -32.34 20.45
CA GLN A 130 8.50 -32.59 19.29
C GLN A 130 9.85 -31.90 19.45
#